data_AF-P45368-F1
#
_entry.id   AF-P45368-F1
#
_cell.length_a   1.000
_cell.length_b   1.000
_cell.length_c   1.000
_cell.angle_alpha   90.00
_cell.angle_beta   90.00
_cell.angle_gamma   90.00
#
_symmetry.space_group_name_H-M   'P 1'
#
loop_
_entity.id
_entity.type
_entity.pdbx_description
1 polymer ?
#
loop_
_entity_poly.entity_id
_entity_poly.type
_entity_poly.pdbx_seq_one_letter_code
_entity_poly.pdbx_strand_id
1 'polypeptide(L)'
;MNSDRIIKKYPNRRLYDTEVSRYITLADVRNLVMDCTSFKVVDTANESDITRSILLQIMLEEETGGEPLFSASMLAQIIRFYGGTLQGMFARYLESSLDLFAKQQQDMTKTLGDNPFEAMTRMTQKNVEIWADMQEEF
;
A
#
# COMPACT_ATOMS: atom_id res chain seq x y z
N MET A 1 0.86 5.60 -23.83
CA MET A 1 0.71 4.38 -23.02
C MET A 1 1.96 4.30 -22.16
N ASN A 2 1.85 4.48 -20.84
CA ASN A 2 3.00 4.27 -19.97
C ASN A 2 3.29 2.77 -19.98
N SER A 3 4.34 2.37 -20.68
CA SER A 3 4.81 0.99 -20.67
C SER A 3 5.37 0.70 -19.29
N ASP A 4 4.93 -0.39 -18.66
CA ASP A 4 5.48 -0.82 -17.38
C ASP A 4 7.00 -0.95 -17.47
N ARG A 5 7.71 -0.43 -16.45
CA ARG A 5 9.16 -0.60 -16.33
C ARG A 5 9.48 -2.09 -16.24
N ILE A 6 10.35 -2.59 -17.12
CA ILE A 6 10.65 -4.01 -17.17
C ILE A 6 11.89 -4.30 -16.31
N ILE A 7 11.72 -5.15 -15.31
CA ILE A 7 12.80 -5.74 -14.54
C ILE A 7 12.98 -7.19 -14.98
N LYS A 8 14.20 -7.56 -15.37
CA LYS A 8 14.54 -8.93 -15.78
C LYS A 8 15.16 -9.68 -14.61
N LYS A 9 14.61 -10.84 -14.25
CA LYS A 9 15.23 -11.75 -13.29
C LYS A 9 16.07 -12.79 -14.02
N TYR A 10 17.33 -12.90 -13.62
CA TYR A 10 18.27 -13.90 -14.11
C TYR A 10 18.37 -15.10 -13.15
N PRO A 11 18.75 -16.30 -13.66
CA PRO A 11 18.86 -17.51 -12.84
C PRO A 11 19.80 -17.38 -11.62
N ASN A 12 20.82 -16.53 -11.71
CA ASN A 12 21.77 -16.26 -10.63
C ASN A 12 21.24 -15.28 -9.55
N ARG A 13 19.91 -15.21 -9.38
CA ARG A 13 19.18 -14.32 -8.45
C ARG A 13 19.36 -12.81 -8.70
N ARG A 14 20.03 -12.39 -9.78
CA ARG A 14 20.19 -10.97 -10.10
C ARG A 14 18.91 -10.42 -10.76
N LEU A 15 18.58 -9.17 -10.40
CA LEU A 15 17.55 -8.37 -11.06
C LEU A 15 18.25 -7.31 -11.91
N TYR A 16 17.79 -7.13 -13.14
CA TYR A 16 18.32 -6.13 -14.06
C TYR A 16 17.19 -5.20 -14.48
N ASP A 17 17.43 -3.92 -14.30
CA ASP A 17 16.48 -2.89 -14.65
C ASP A 17 16.74 -2.39 -16.07
N THR A 18 15.77 -2.57 -16.96
CA THR A 18 15.92 -2.20 -18.36
C THR A 18 15.88 -0.69 -18.59
N GLU A 19 15.31 0.09 -17.68
CA GLU A 19 15.18 1.54 -17.84
C GLU A 19 16.49 2.25 -17.46
N VAL A 20 17.10 1.86 -16.34
CA VAL A 20 18.40 2.41 -15.89
C VAL A 20 19.61 1.57 -16.33
N SER A 21 19.38 0.50 -17.10
CA SER A 21 20.41 -0.35 -17.70
C SER A 21 21.46 -0.91 -16.72
N ARG A 22 21.03 -1.28 -15.51
CA ARG A 22 21.93 -1.83 -14.47
C ARG A 22 21.29 -2.94 -13.65
N TYR A 23 22.14 -3.71 -12.98
CA TYR A 23 21.66 -4.62 -11.93
C TYR A 23 21.17 -3.82 -10.72
N ILE A 24 20.07 -4.28 -10.16
CA ILE A 24 19.41 -3.69 -8.99
C ILE A 24 19.17 -4.77 -7.93
N THR A 25 18.92 -4.33 -6.70
CA THR A 25 18.61 -5.17 -5.54
C THR A 25 17.11 -5.29 -5.32
N LEU A 26 16.68 -6.17 -4.41
CA LEU A 26 15.28 -6.23 -3.99
C LEU A 26 14.83 -4.93 -3.32
N ALA A 27 15.72 -4.28 -2.55
CA ALA A 27 15.48 -2.98 -1.93
C ALA A 27 15.27 -1.87 -2.98
N ASP A 28 15.97 -1.91 -4.12
CA ASP A 28 15.70 -0.97 -5.22
C ASP A 28 14.31 -1.20 -5.82
N VAL A 29 13.86 -2.46 -5.98
CA VAL A 29 12.50 -2.76 -6.45
C VAL A 29 11.44 -2.33 -5.43
N ARG A 30 11.71 -2.50 -4.14
CA ARG A 30 10.88 -1.94 -3.06
C ARG A 30 10.72 -0.44 -3.23
N ASN A 31 11.80 0.29 -3.53
CA ASN A 31 11.70 1.74 -3.76
C ASN A 31 10.77 2.07 -4.95
N LEU A 32 10.78 1.28 -6.03
CA LEU A 32 9.82 1.45 -7.12
C LEU A 32 8.36 1.32 -6.64
N VAL A 33 8.08 0.39 -5.72
CA VAL A 33 6.75 0.24 -5.09
C VAL A 33 6.40 1.49 -4.27
N MET A 34 7.34 1.96 -3.44
CA MET A 34 7.14 3.15 -2.60
C MET A 34 6.90 4.42 -3.43
N ASP A 35 7.59 4.53 -4.57
CA ASP A 35 7.44 5.63 -5.53
C ASP A 35 6.19 5.49 -6.42
N CYS A 36 5.36 4.46 -6.20
CA CYS A 36 4.19 4.15 -7.03
C CYS A 36 4.52 4.01 -8.53
N THR A 37 5.73 3.52 -8.84
CA THR A 37 6.18 3.27 -10.22
C THR A 37 5.60 1.94 -10.69
N SER A 38 4.90 1.94 -11.84
CA SER A 38 4.41 0.70 -12.46
C SER A 38 5.56 -0.09 -13.06
N PHE A 39 5.73 -1.35 -12.65
CA PHE A 39 6.77 -2.23 -13.16
C PHE A 39 6.26 -3.67 -13.31
N LYS A 40 6.96 -4.44 -14.13
CA LYS A 40 6.76 -5.87 -14.30
C LYS A 40 8.10 -6.58 -14.17
N VAL A 41 8.10 -7.70 -13.45
CA VAL A 41 9.28 -8.57 -13.36
C VAL A 41 9.09 -9.79 -14.25
N VAL A 42 10.00 -9.97 -15.20
CA VAL A 42 10.01 -11.10 -16.15
C VAL A 42 11.18 -12.03 -15.85
N ASP A 43 10.92 -13.33 -15.71
CA ASP A 43 11.98 -14.32 -15.57
C ASP A 43 12.59 -14.63 -16.94
N THR A 44 13.88 -14.37 -17.10
CA THR A 44 14.61 -14.56 -18.37
C THR A 44 14.77 -16.02 -18.78
N ALA A 45 14.55 -16.98 -17.87
CA ALA A 45 14.68 -18.40 -18.19
C ALA A 45 13.45 -18.96 -18.93
N ASN A 46 12.26 -18.39 -18.69
CA ASN A 46 11.00 -18.92 -19.21
C ASN A 46 10.00 -17.84 -19.67
N GLU A 47 10.40 -16.56 -19.66
CA GLU A 47 9.60 -15.39 -20.05
C GLU A 47 8.30 -15.21 -19.26
N SER A 48 8.20 -15.82 -18.07
CA SER A 48 7.02 -15.71 -17.22
C SER A 48 7.00 -14.40 -16.41
N ASP A 49 5.78 -13.90 -16.17
CA ASP A 49 5.56 -12.80 -15.23
C ASP A 49 5.63 -13.32 -13.80
N ILE A 50 6.64 -12.83 -13.08
CA ILE A 50 6.92 -13.22 -11.69
C ILE A 50 6.78 -12.04 -10.73
N THR A 51 6.13 -10.95 -11.16
CA THR A 51 5.95 -9.72 -10.38
C THR A 51 5.37 -10.04 -9.00
N ARG A 52 4.33 -10.89 -8.95
CA ARG A 52 3.73 -11.35 -7.68
C ARG A 52 4.73 -12.05 -6.76
N SER A 53 5.64 -12.87 -7.30
CA SER A 53 6.66 -13.56 -6.49
C SER A 53 7.66 -12.58 -5.88
N ILE A 54 8.05 -11.55 -6.63
CA ILE A 54 8.96 -10.51 -6.15
C ILE A 54 8.30 -9.65 -5.08
N LEU A 55 7.03 -9.24 -5.27
CA LEU A 55 6.29 -8.49 -4.26
C LEU A 55 6.14 -9.28 -2.95
N LEU A 56 5.90 -10.60 -3.02
CA LEU A 56 5.88 -11.47 -1.84
C LEU A 56 7.26 -11.57 -1.15
N GLN A 57 8.35 -11.57 -1.91
CA GLN A 57 9.71 -11.54 -1.34
C GLN A 57 9.98 -10.21 -0.62
N ILE A 58 9.60 -9.07 -1.23
CA ILE A 58 9.71 -7.75 -0.60
C ILE A 58 8.91 -7.73 0.71
N MET A 59 7.66 -8.18 0.68
CA MET A 59 6.80 -8.26 1.87
C MET A 59 7.44 -9.09 2.98
N LEU A 60 8.06 -10.23 2.64
CA LEU A 60 8.77 -11.06 3.61
C LEU A 60 9.99 -10.35 4.22
N GLU A 61 10.77 -9.63 3.40
CA GLU A 61 11.90 -8.84 3.92
C GLU A 61 11.43 -7.74 4.87
N GLU A 62 10.37 -7.00 4.54
CA GLU A 62 9.81 -5.96 5.42
C GLU A 62 9.29 -6.54 6.75
N GLU A 63 8.57 -7.65 6.72
CA GLU A 63 8.03 -8.30 7.92
C GLU A 63 9.13 -8.86 8.85
N THR A 64 10.34 -9.11 8.34
CA THR A 64 11.48 -9.58 9.14
C THR A 64 12.43 -8.48 9.59
N GLY A 65 12.36 -7.29 8.97
CA GLY A 65 13.39 -6.24 9.06
C GLY A 65 13.22 -5.17 10.13
N GLY A 66 12.13 -5.17 10.90
CA GLY A 66 11.93 -4.16 11.96
C GLY A 66 10.60 -4.28 12.67
N GLU A 67 9.59 -3.57 12.17
CA GLU A 67 8.25 -3.50 12.75
C GLU A 67 7.26 -4.29 11.87
N PRO A 68 6.98 -5.57 12.20
CA PRO A 68 6.06 -6.37 11.41
C PRO A 68 4.65 -5.78 11.47
N LEU A 69 4.00 -5.69 10.31
CA LEU A 69 2.62 -5.25 10.22
C LEU A 69 1.66 -6.36 10.69
N PHE A 70 1.99 -7.63 10.41
CA PHE A 70 1.07 -8.73 10.64
C PHE A 70 1.33 -9.47 11.96
N SER A 71 0.31 -9.53 12.81
CA SER A 71 0.35 -10.46 13.96
C SER A 71 0.30 -11.92 13.50
N ALA A 72 0.86 -12.83 14.31
CA ALA A 72 0.77 -14.26 14.05
C ALA A 72 -0.68 -14.77 13.93
N SER A 73 -1.60 -14.20 14.72
CA SER A 73 -3.03 -14.50 14.63
C SER A 73 -3.62 -14.10 13.27
N MET A 74 -3.25 -12.93 12.75
CA MET A 74 -3.68 -12.45 11.44
C MET A 74 -3.13 -13.33 10.32
N LEU A 75 -1.84 -13.66 10.35
CA LEU A 75 -1.23 -14.56 9.36
C LEU A 75 -1.93 -15.94 9.35
N ALA A 76 -2.21 -16.50 10.52
CA ALA A 76 -2.93 -17.76 10.63
C ALA A 76 -4.37 -17.68 10.08
N GLN A 77 -5.07 -16.55 10.27
CA GLN A 77 -6.39 -16.31 9.68
C GLN A 77 -6.30 -16.24 8.16
N ILE A 78 -5.37 -15.44 7.62
CA ILE A 78 -5.12 -15.32 6.18
C ILE A 78 -4.89 -16.71 5.57
N ILE A 79 -4.02 -17.53 6.16
CA ILE A 79 -3.74 -18.90 5.70
C ILE A 79 -5.00 -19.78 5.72
N ARG A 80 -5.84 -19.70 6.76
CA ARG A 80 -7.09 -20.46 6.82
C ARG A 80 -8.07 -20.06 5.71
N PHE A 81 -8.12 -18.78 5.35
CA PHE A 81 -8.98 -18.32 4.25
C PHE A 81 -8.54 -18.86 2.89
N TYR A 82 -7.24 -19.11 2.66
CA TYR A 82 -6.76 -19.79 1.45
C TYR A 82 -7.28 -21.23 1.31
N GLY A 83 -7.61 -21.89 2.42
CA GLY A 83 -8.19 -23.25 2.42
C GLY A 83 -9.72 -23.29 2.46
N GLY A 84 -10.39 -22.14 2.52
CA GLY A 84 -11.84 -22.04 2.70
C GLY A 84 -12.60 -21.79 1.39
N THR A 85 -13.88 -22.14 1.39
CA THR A 85 -14.81 -21.83 0.28
C THR A 85 -14.98 -20.33 0.04
N LEU A 86 -14.70 -19.50 1.05
CA LEU A 86 -14.84 -18.04 1.02
C LEU A 86 -13.57 -17.29 0.58
N GLN A 87 -12.55 -17.99 0.06
CA GLN A 87 -11.28 -17.37 -0.34
C GLN A 87 -11.47 -16.15 -1.25
N GLY A 88 -12.30 -16.27 -2.29
CA GLY A 88 -12.55 -15.18 -3.24
C GLY A 88 -13.30 -13.99 -2.62
N MET A 89 -14.20 -14.24 -1.67
CA MET A 89 -14.91 -13.19 -0.95
C MET A 89 -13.97 -12.44 -0.01
N PHE A 90 -13.13 -13.17 0.73
CA PHE A 90 -12.13 -12.59 1.61
C PHE A 90 -11.11 -11.75 0.82
N ALA A 91 -10.63 -12.25 -0.32
CA ALA A 91 -9.70 -11.52 -1.18
C ALA A 91 -10.27 -10.15 -1.63
N ARG A 92 -11.51 -10.15 -2.14
CA ARG A 92 -12.19 -8.91 -2.55
C ARG A 92 -12.45 -7.95 -1.39
N TYR A 93 -12.81 -8.49 -0.22
CA TYR A 93 -13.02 -7.69 0.99
C TYR A 93 -11.73 -7.01 1.45
N LEU A 94 -10.62 -7.75 1.50
CA LEU A 94 -9.30 -7.20 1.84
C LEU A 94 -8.87 -6.11 0.86
N GLU A 95 -8.97 -6.37 -0.44
CA GLU A 95 -8.63 -5.39 -1.49
C GLU A 95 -9.44 -4.09 -1.31
N SER A 96 -10.76 -4.21 -1.18
CA SER A 96 -11.64 -3.04 -0.97
C SER A 96 -11.35 -2.29 0.33
N SER A 97 -10.98 -3.02 1.40
CA SER A 97 -10.65 -2.43 2.70
C SER A 97 -9.32 -1.68 2.65
N LEU A 98 -8.31 -2.23 1.95
CA LEU A 98 -7.02 -1.57 1.74
C LEU A 98 -7.17 -0.32 0.87
N ASP A 99 -7.96 -0.37 -0.20
CA ASP A 99 -8.27 0.79 -1.05
C ASP A 99 -8.96 1.90 -0.26
N LEU A 100 -9.92 1.54 0.61
CA LEU A 100 -10.62 2.49 1.46
C LEU A 100 -9.64 3.13 2.47
N PHE A 101 -8.78 2.33 3.09
CA PHE A 101 -7.78 2.82 4.03
C PHE A 101 -6.78 3.77 3.36
N ALA A 102 -6.30 3.43 2.16
CA ALA A 102 -5.40 4.29 1.38
C ALA A 102 -6.05 5.65 1.02
N LYS A 103 -7.33 5.64 0.61
CA LYS A 103 -8.10 6.87 0.36
C LYS A 103 -8.25 7.73 1.63
N GLN A 104 -8.61 7.10 2.75
CA GLN A 104 -8.76 7.80 4.03
C GLN A 104 -7.44 8.41 4.50
N GLN A 105 -6.31 7.71 4.35
CA GLN A 105 -4.99 8.25 4.66
C GLN A 105 -4.68 9.48 3.80
N GLN A 106 -4.92 9.39 2.49
CA GLN A 106 -4.71 10.51 1.56
C GLN A 106 -5.56 11.74 1.94
N ASP A 107 -6.84 11.55 2.29
CA ASP A 107 -7.74 12.63 2.69
C ASP A 107 -7.35 13.24 4.03
N MET A 108 -6.87 12.43 4.98
CA MET A 108 -6.35 12.91 6.26
C MET A 108 -5.09 13.76 6.06
N THR A 109 -4.15 13.32 5.20
CA THR A 109 -2.94 14.09 4.87
C THR A 109 -3.28 15.41 4.19
N LYS A 110 -4.27 15.45 3.28
CA LYS A 110 -4.75 16.70 2.68
C LYS A 110 -5.39 17.63 3.72
N THR A 111 -6.26 17.10 4.57
CA THR A 111 -6.98 17.90 5.57
C THR A 111 -6.06 18.49 6.64
N LEU A 112 -5.01 17.76 7.05
CA LEU A 112 -4.00 18.25 7.99
C LEU A 112 -2.95 19.14 7.33
N GLY A 113 -2.61 18.87 6.06
CA GLY A 113 -1.60 19.60 5.31
C GLY A 113 -2.04 20.97 4.82
N ASP A 114 -3.34 21.16 4.54
CA ASP A 114 -3.78 22.36 3.85
C ASP A 114 -4.01 23.57 4.74
N ASN A 115 -4.36 23.44 6.04
CA ASN A 115 -4.34 24.55 7.02
C ASN A 115 -4.84 24.09 8.42
N PRO A 116 -3.96 23.74 9.38
CA PRO A 116 -4.39 23.47 10.77
C PRO A 116 -5.15 24.65 11.38
N PHE A 117 -4.87 25.87 10.92
CA PHE A 117 -5.60 27.07 11.31
C PHE A 117 -7.04 27.10 10.79
N GLU A 118 -7.32 26.60 9.58
CA GLU A 118 -8.69 26.50 9.06
C GLU A 118 -9.48 25.39 9.75
N ALA A 119 -8.83 24.26 10.09
CA ALA A 119 -9.45 23.22 10.90
C ALA A 119 -9.86 23.77 12.28
N MET A 120 -8.96 24.54 12.93
CA MET A 120 -9.24 25.22 14.18
C MET A 120 -10.36 26.26 14.02
N THR A 121 -10.32 27.07 12.96
CA THR A 121 -11.35 28.10 12.69
C THR A 121 -12.73 27.47 12.49
N ARG A 122 -12.84 26.37 11.73
CA ARG A 122 -14.11 25.62 11.56
C ARG A 122 -14.60 25.03 12.87
N MET A 123 -13.70 24.53 13.72
CA MET A 123 -14.06 24.01 15.04
C MET A 123 -14.54 25.11 15.99
N THR A 124 -13.89 26.28 15.98
CA THR A 124 -14.30 27.45 16.75
C THR A 124 -15.66 27.97 16.29
N GLN A 125 -15.88 28.11 14.98
CA GLN A 125 -17.16 28.55 14.42
C GLN A 125 -18.30 27.60 14.82
N LYS A 126 -18.11 26.29 14.63
CA LYS A 126 -19.12 25.29 15.01
C LYS A 126 -19.42 25.30 16.51
N ASN A 127 -18.41 25.47 17.37
CA ASN A 127 -18.63 25.55 18.81
C ASN A 127 -19.39 26.83 19.19
N VAL A 128 -19.07 27.98 18.57
CA VAL A 128 -19.79 29.24 18.81
C VAL A 128 -21.25 29.14 18.37
N GLU A 129 -21.53 28.52 17.22
CA GLU A 129 -22.90 28.27 16.74
C GLU A 129 -23.70 27.38 17.72
N ILE A 130 -23.13 26.26 18.18
CA ILE A 130 -23.79 25.40 19.18
C ILE A 130 -24.07 26.16 20.48
N TRP A 131 -23.13 26.99 20.95
CA TRP A 131 -23.34 27.80 22.15
C TRP A 131 -24.41 28.89 21.93
N ALA A 132 -24.49 29.47 20.74
CA ALA A 132 -25.51 30.47 20.40
C ALA A 132 -26.90 29.83 20.29
N ASP A 133 -27.04 28.70 19.60
CA ASP A 133 -28.29 27.94 19.50
C ASP A 133 -28.79 27.51 20.89
N MET A 134 -27.87 27.08 21.78
CA MET A 134 -28.21 26.74 23.16
C MET A 134 -28.67 27.96 23.98
N GLN A 135 -28.24 29.18 23.65
CA GLN A 135 -28.70 30.40 24.33
C GLN A 135 -30.05 30.89 23.81
N GLU A 136 -30.40 30.59 22.55
CA GLU A 136 -31.72 30.92 21.99
C GLU A 136 -32.83 29.94 22.44
N GLU A 137 -32.48 28.74 22.94
CA GLU A 137 -33.44 27.74 23.43
C GLU A 137 -33.87 27.94 24.92
N PHE A 138 -33.36 28.96 25.61
CA PHE A 138 -33.73 29.35 27.00
C PHE A 138 -34.37 30.74 27.08
#